data_AF-A0A8T6EIJ7-F1
#
_entry.id   AF-A0A8T6EIJ7-F1
#
_cell.length_a   1.000
_cell.length_b   1.000
_cell.length_c   1.000
_cell.angle_alpha   90.00
_cell.angle_beta   90.00
_cell.angle_gamma   90.00
#
_symmetry.space_group_name_H-M   'P 1'
#
loop_
_entity.id
_entity.type
_entity.pdbx_description
1 polymer ?
#
loop_
_entity_poly.entity_id
_entity_poly.type
_entity_poly.pdbx_seq_one_letter_code
_entity_poly.pdbx_strand_id
1 'polypeptide(L)'
;MATEGQQHPIKIYFLIWLLLFVLSFFSYLVDFYHLEGNLRWFLIVVFMLLKAGFIVAIFMHMKWERFALIFGILTPPLALVVLMFLMAIESDYAWSTRVVYMGEDPAPKPESPSHYKKSEEEKGH
;
A
#
# COMPACT_ATOMS: atom_id res chain seq x y z
N MET A 1 21.75 0.46 51.71
CA MET A 1 22.37 -0.10 50.50
C MET A 1 21.28 -0.79 49.70
N ALA A 2 21.11 -0.36 48.44
CA ALA A 2 20.29 -0.94 47.35
C ALA A 2 18.90 -1.52 47.66
N THR A 3 17.85 -0.76 47.35
CA THR A 3 16.55 -1.29 46.93
C THR A 3 16.12 -0.49 45.71
N GLU A 4 16.75 -0.77 44.57
CA GLU A 4 16.32 -0.28 43.27
C GLU A 4 15.20 -1.21 42.79
N GLY A 5 13.98 -0.83 43.13
CA GLY A 5 12.76 -1.53 42.74
C GLY A 5 12.67 -1.63 41.22
N GLN A 6 12.93 -2.85 40.74
CA GLN A 6 12.62 -3.40 39.43
C GLN A 6 11.44 -2.67 38.75
N GLN A 7 11.76 -1.81 37.79
CA GLN A 7 10.84 -0.95 37.06
C GLN A 7 9.76 -1.80 36.37
N HIS A 8 8.55 -1.81 36.96
CA HIS A 8 7.49 -2.77 36.69
C HIS A 8 7.06 -2.82 35.20
N PRO A 9 7.38 -3.90 34.45
CA PRO A 9 6.94 -4.08 33.06
C PRO A 9 5.40 -4.23 32.92
N ILE A 10 4.69 -4.46 34.02
CA ILE A 10 3.22 -4.54 34.09
C ILE A 10 2.52 -3.25 33.64
N LYS A 11 3.04 -2.08 34.01
CA LYS A 11 2.44 -0.79 33.61
C LYS A 11 2.44 -0.61 32.10
N ILE A 12 3.49 -1.10 31.42
CA ILE A 12 3.64 -1.01 29.98
C ILE A 12 2.59 -1.89 29.29
N TYR A 13 2.37 -3.12 29.74
CA TYR A 13 1.35 -4.01 29.16
C TYR A 13 -0.07 -3.46 29.32
N PHE A 14 -0.41 -2.88 30.48
CA PHE A 14 -1.71 -2.22 30.66
C PHE A 14 -1.88 -0.99 29.75
N LEU A 15 -0.82 -0.20 29.55
CA LEU A 15 -0.85 0.93 28.63
C LEU A 15 -1.09 0.47 27.19
N ILE A 16 -0.41 -0.59 26.74
CA ILE A 16 -0.57 -1.15 25.39
C ILE A 16 -1.97 -1.74 25.21
N TRP A 17 -2.45 -2.47 26.22
CA TRP A 17 -3.77 -3.06 26.21
C TRP A 17 -4.86 -1.99 26.08
N LEU A 18 -4.78 -0.94 26.89
CA LEU A 18 -5.72 0.18 26.84
C LEU A 18 -5.61 0.94 25.52
N LEU A 19 -4.40 1.13 25.02
CA LEU A 19 -4.18 1.89 23.80
C LEU A 19 -4.67 1.14 22.56
N LEU A 20 -4.41 -0.17 22.46
CA LEU A 20 -4.97 -1.03 21.41
C LEU A 20 -6.50 -1.10 21.50
N PHE A 21 -7.06 -1.08 22.71
CA PHE A 21 -8.49 -1.02 22.92
C PHE A 21 -9.09 0.29 22.37
N VAL A 22 -8.53 1.44 22.76
CA VAL A 22 -8.96 2.75 22.27
C VAL A 22 -8.84 2.83 20.75
N LEU A 23 -7.73 2.34 20.18
CA LEU A 23 -7.52 2.36 18.74
C LEU A 23 -8.51 1.45 17.99
N SER A 24 -8.81 0.28 18.55
CA SER A 24 -9.81 -0.63 17.97
C SER A 24 -11.21 -0.02 18.02
N PHE A 25 -11.54 0.67 19.12
CA PHE A 25 -12.80 1.39 19.26
C PHE A 25 -12.92 2.56 18.27
N PHE A 26 -11.85 3.34 18.10
CA PHE A 26 -11.80 4.44 17.14
C PHE A 26 -11.87 3.95 15.69
N SER A 27 -11.21 2.82 15.39
CA SER A 27 -11.31 2.15 14.08
C SER A 27 -12.74 1.69 13.80
N TYR A 28 -13.44 1.17 14.81
CA TYR A 28 -14.83 0.75 14.69
C TYR A 28 -15.80 1.93 14.52
N LEU A 29 -15.58 3.03 15.25
CA LEU A 29 -16.36 4.26 15.09
C LEU A 29 -16.25 4.82 13.68
N VAL A 30 -15.03 4.84 13.13
CA VAL A 30 -14.81 5.28 11.76
C VAL A 30 -15.47 4.37 10.74
N ASP A 31 -15.39 3.05 10.93
CA ASP A 31 -16.10 2.09 10.09
C ASP A 31 -17.62 2.32 10.14
N PHE A 32 -18.15 2.62 11.33
CA PHE A 32 -19.57 2.91 11.55
C PHE A 32 -20.06 4.15 10.81
N TYR A 33 -19.23 5.19 10.67
CA TYR A 33 -19.60 6.43 9.99
C TYR A 33 -19.73 6.29 8.47
N HIS A 34 -19.41 5.14 7.87
CA HIS A 34 -19.65 4.80 6.45
C HIS A 34 -19.56 5.99 5.48
N LEU A 35 -18.50 6.79 5.61
CA LEU A 35 -18.35 8.01 4.84
C LEU A 35 -18.04 7.63 3.38
N GLU A 36 -18.93 8.01 2.45
CA GLU A 36 -18.75 7.73 1.03
C GLU A 36 -17.61 8.59 0.42
N GLY A 37 -16.82 7.99 -0.48
CA GLY A 37 -15.75 8.66 -1.22
C GLY A 37 -14.32 8.47 -0.68
N ASN A 38 -13.41 9.38 -1.04
CA ASN A 38 -11.97 9.32 -0.72
C ASN A 38 -11.65 9.31 0.79
N LEU A 39 -12.60 9.76 1.62
CA LEU A 39 -12.44 9.70 3.07
C LEU A 39 -12.30 8.26 3.55
N ARG A 40 -13.00 7.28 2.96
CA ARG A 40 -12.89 5.87 3.35
C ARG A 40 -11.46 5.35 3.18
N TRP A 41 -10.83 5.70 2.05
CA TRP A 41 -9.44 5.33 1.77
C TRP A 41 -8.46 5.98 2.74
N PHE A 42 -8.61 7.30 2.97
CA PHE A 42 -7.76 8.02 3.92
C PHE A 42 -7.87 7.43 5.33
N LEU A 43 -9.09 7.16 5.79
CA LEU A 43 -9.36 6.64 7.12
C LEU A 43 -8.78 5.23 7.30
N ILE A 44 -9.00 4.32 6.35
CA ILE A 44 -8.42 2.96 6.40
C ILE A 44 -6.89 3.03 6.51
N VAL A 45 -6.23 3.83 5.66
CA VAL A 45 -4.77 3.98 5.67
C VAL A 45 -4.28 4.58 6.99
N VAL A 46 -4.97 5.59 7.51
CA VAL A 46 -4.64 6.21 8.80
C VAL A 46 -4.77 5.22 9.95
N PHE A 47 -5.83 4.40 10.02
CA PHE A 47 -5.95 3.34 11.03
C PHE A 47 -4.88 2.26 10.89
N MET A 48 -4.54 1.90 9.65
CA MET A 48 -3.51 0.93 9.37
C MET A 48 -2.13 1.42 9.85
N LEU A 49 -1.81 2.69 9.58
CA LEU A 49 -0.57 3.34 10.04
C LEU A 49 -0.55 3.56 11.54
N LEU A 50 -1.65 4.00 12.16
CA LEU A 50 -1.72 4.20 13.60
C LEU A 50 -1.55 2.89 14.36
N LYS A 51 -2.22 1.81 13.92
CA LYS A 51 -2.11 0.49 14.57
C LYS A 51 -0.71 -0.09 14.42
N ALA A 52 -0.15 -0.07 13.21
CA ALA A 52 1.19 -0.56 12.96
C ALA A 52 2.26 0.31 13.63
N GLY A 53 2.13 1.63 13.55
CA GLY A 53 3.01 2.61 14.17
C GLY A 53 3.02 2.53 15.69
N PHE A 54 1.88 2.23 16.33
CA PHE A 54 1.84 1.98 17.77
C PHE A 54 2.54 0.70 18.18
N ILE A 55 2.34 -0.39 17.42
CA ILE A 55 3.05 -1.65 17.66
C ILE A 55 4.56 -1.41 17.52
N VAL A 56 4.99 -0.69 16.48
CA VAL A 56 6.39 -0.34 16.27
C VAL A 56 6.90 0.55 17.39
N ALA A 57 6.26 1.68 17.72
CA ALA A 57 6.72 2.59 18.78
C ALA A 57 6.88 1.87 20.13
N ILE A 58 5.96 0.99 20.51
CA ILE A 58 6.03 0.19 21.74
C ILE A 58 7.20 -0.81 21.68
N PHE A 59 7.35 -1.56 20.59
CA PHE A 59 8.40 -2.56 20.47
C PHE A 59 9.79 -1.94 20.23
N MET A 60 9.83 -0.75 19.64
CA MET A 60 11.03 -0.06 19.17
C MET A 60 11.58 0.89 20.24
N HIS A 61 10.74 1.56 21.03
CA HIS A 61 11.20 2.38 22.16
C HIS A 61 11.95 1.55 23.23
N MET A 62 11.66 0.25 23.33
CA MET A 62 12.29 -0.67 24.29
C MET A 62 13.63 -1.29 23.80
N LYS A 63 14.03 -1.14 22.53
CA LYS A 63 15.21 -1.85 21.99
C LYS A 63 15.99 -1.04 20.96
N TRP A 64 16.83 -0.14 21.45
CA TRP A 64 17.76 0.62 20.62
C TRP A 64 18.79 -0.28 19.86
N GLU A 65 18.99 -1.55 20.25
CA GLU A 65 19.89 -2.48 19.53
C GLU A 65 19.26 -3.28 18.37
N ARG A 66 17.93 -3.17 18.13
CA ARG A 66 17.21 -4.02 17.14
C ARG A 66 16.75 -3.30 15.86
N PHE A 67 17.10 -2.03 15.66
CA PHE A 67 16.81 -1.31 14.41
C PHE A 67 17.38 -2.03 13.18
N ALA A 68 18.54 -2.68 13.30
CA ALA A 68 19.14 -3.46 12.20
C ALA A 68 18.29 -4.67 11.77
N LEU A 69 17.59 -5.34 12.69
CA LEU A 69 16.71 -6.47 12.37
C LEU A 69 15.39 -6.01 11.74
N ILE A 70 14.88 -4.84 12.16
CA ILE A 70 13.69 -4.24 11.57
C ILE A 70 14.00 -3.77 10.14
N PHE A 71 15.09 -3.03 9.94
CA PHE A 71 15.55 -2.73 8.59
C PHE A 71 15.85 -4.01 7.80
N GLY A 72 16.40 -5.05 8.41
CA GLY A 72 16.62 -6.35 7.74
C GLY A 72 15.33 -6.99 7.20
N ILE A 73 14.20 -6.86 7.90
CA ILE A 73 12.92 -7.44 7.48
C ILE A 73 12.08 -6.50 6.61
N LEU A 74 12.24 -5.19 6.77
CA LEU A 74 11.52 -4.15 6.04
C LEU A 74 12.21 -3.76 4.73
N THR A 75 13.53 -3.87 4.66
CA THR A 75 14.34 -3.65 3.45
C THR A 75 13.92 -4.58 2.30
N PRO A 76 13.70 -5.90 2.49
CA PRO A 76 13.27 -6.75 1.38
C PRO A 76 11.92 -6.31 0.77
N PRO A 77 10.85 -6.06 1.54
CA PRO A 77 9.62 -5.46 1.02
C PRO A 77 9.83 -4.10 0.34
N LEU A 78 10.64 -3.22 0.94
CA LEU A 78 10.90 -1.88 0.39
C LEU A 78 11.63 -1.96 -0.96
N ALA A 79 12.64 -2.82 -1.07
CA ALA A 79 13.37 -3.04 -2.31
C ALA A 79 12.46 -3.53 -3.44
N LEU A 80 11.50 -4.41 -3.13
CA LEU A 80 10.50 -4.86 -4.10
C LEU A 80 9.58 -3.73 -4.55
N VAL A 81 9.13 -2.87 -3.64
CA VAL A 81 8.29 -1.70 -3.99
C VAL A 81 9.07 -0.72 -4.88
N VAL A 82 10.34 -0.45 -4.55
CA VAL A 82 11.21 0.42 -5.37
C VAL A 82 11.44 -0.18 -6.75
N LEU A 83 11.72 -1.48 -6.83
CA LEU A 83 11.91 -2.18 -8.10
C LEU A 83 10.63 -2.18 -8.96
N MET A 84 9.48 -2.42 -8.35
CA MET A 84 8.17 -2.30 -9.01
C MET A 84 7.97 -0.89 -9.57
N PHE A 85 8.33 0.14 -8.81
CA PHE A 85 8.19 1.53 -9.23
C PHE A 85 9.13 1.89 -10.40
N LEU A 86 10.39 1.42 -10.35
CA LEU A 86 11.34 1.59 -11.46
C LEU A 86 10.87 0.89 -12.73
N MET A 87 10.34 -0.33 -12.62
CA MET A 87 9.80 -1.06 -13.77
C MET A 87 8.58 -0.36 -14.38
N ALA A 88 7.71 0.22 -13.53
CA ALA A 88 6.56 0.98 -14.01
C ALA A 88 7.00 2.21 -14.83
N ILE A 89 8.04 2.92 -14.37
CA ILE A 89 8.62 4.05 -15.08
C ILE A 89 9.26 3.59 -16.41
N GLU A 90 10.05 2.51 -16.38
CA GLU A 90 10.67 1.96 -17.59
C GLU A 90 9.63 1.53 -18.64
N SER A 91 8.52 0.93 -18.20
CA SER A 91 7.41 0.55 -19.09
C SER A 91 6.83 1.76 -19.83
N ASP A 92 6.72 2.91 -19.17
CA ASP A 92 6.22 4.15 -19.78
C ASP A 92 7.20 4.72 -20.83
N TYR A 93 8.50 4.72 -20.50
CA TYR A 93 9.55 5.12 -21.45
C TYR A 93 9.67 4.17 -22.65
N ALA A 94 9.55 2.86 -22.43
CA ALA A 94 9.57 1.87 -23.49
C ALA A 94 8.37 2.02 -24.44
N TRP A 95 7.19 2.32 -23.89
CA TRP A 95 6.00 2.62 -24.68
C TRP A 95 6.16 3.91 -25.50
N SER A 96 6.60 5.00 -24.86
CA SER A 96 6.84 6.29 -25.52
C SER A 96 7.84 6.18 -26.68
N THR A 97 8.92 5.43 -26.49
CA THR A 97 9.94 5.19 -27.54
C THR A 97 9.36 4.40 -28.72
N ARG A 98 8.48 3.42 -28.49
CA ARG A 98 7.80 2.67 -29.57
C ARG A 98 6.88 3.56 -30.38
N VAL A 99 6.08 4.40 -29.72
CA VAL A 99 5.17 5.34 -30.41
C VAL A 99 5.96 6.34 -31.26
N VAL A 100 7.06 6.90 -30.73
CA VAL A 100 7.83 7.95 -31.40
C VAL A 100 8.73 7.42 -32.53
N TYR A 101 9.39 6.27 -32.34
CA TYR A 101 10.40 5.77 -33.29
C TYR A 101 9.95 4.56 -34.12
N MET A 102 9.03 3.72 -33.61
CA MET A 102 8.51 2.55 -34.33
C MET A 102 7.16 2.83 -35.02
N GLY A 103 6.54 4.00 -34.79
CA GLY A 103 5.32 4.44 -35.48
C GLY A 103 4.05 3.71 -35.04
N GLU A 104 4.05 3.14 -33.83
CA GLU A 104 2.88 2.46 -33.27
C GLU A 104 1.78 3.50 -32.94
N ASP A 105 0.58 3.30 -33.49
CA ASP A 105 -0.54 4.25 -33.40
C ASP A 105 -0.91 4.47 -31.91
N PRO A 106 -0.81 5.69 -31.35
CA PRO A 106 -1.03 5.95 -29.92
C PRO A 106 -2.47 5.66 -29.46
N ALA A 107 -3.37 5.43 -30.41
CA ALA A 107 -4.69 4.87 -30.19
C ALA A 107 -4.85 3.66 -31.11
N PRO A 108 -4.73 2.41 -30.62
CA PRO A 108 -5.11 1.25 -31.42
C PRO A 108 -6.58 1.43 -31.78
N LYS A 109 -6.87 1.76 -33.04
CA LYS A 109 -8.25 1.70 -33.53
C LYS A 109 -8.72 0.27 -33.29
N PRO A 110 -9.88 0.05 -32.64
CA PRO A 110 -10.41 -1.28 -32.53
C PRO A 110 -10.53 -1.83 -33.94
N GLU A 111 -9.76 -2.87 -34.23
CA GLU A 111 -9.76 -3.50 -35.54
C GLU A 111 -11.20 -3.99 -35.75
N SER A 112 -11.95 -3.31 -36.62
CA SER A 112 -13.31 -3.75 -36.92
C SER A 112 -13.19 -5.18 -37.45
N PRO A 113 -13.92 -6.17 -36.92
CA PRO A 113 -13.83 -7.54 -37.37
C PRO A 113 -13.98 -7.56 -38.90
N SER A 114 -12.93 -7.99 -39.61
CA SER A 114 -12.87 -8.06 -41.08
C SER A 114 -14.00 -8.89 -41.68
N HIS A 115 -14.71 -9.65 -40.84
CA HIS A 115 -15.90 -10.40 -41.16
C HIS A 115 -17.17 -9.56 -41.42
N TYR A 116 -17.22 -8.27 -41.04
CA TYR A 116 -18.42 -7.45 -41.29
C TYR A 116 -18.47 -6.88 -42.73
N LYS A 117 -17.31 -6.54 -43.32
CA LYS A 117 -17.27 -5.99 -44.69
C LYS A 117 -17.66 -7.03 -45.74
N LYS A 118 -17.29 -8.30 -45.54
CA LYS A 118 -17.59 -9.35 -46.52
C LYS A 118 -19.09 -9.64 -46.66
N SER A 119 -19.88 -9.46 -45.59
CA SER A 119 -21.33 -9.68 -45.63
C SER A 119 -22.12 -8.58 -46.35
N GLU A 120 -21.54 -7.39 -46.53
CA GLU A 120 -22.19 -6.31 -47.30
C GLU A 120 -21.84 -6.39 -48.79
N GLU A 121 -20.62 -6.80 -49.15
CA GLU A 121 -20.26 -7.07 -50.56
C GLU A 121 -21.00 -8.29 -51.13
N GLU A 122 -21.23 -9.35 -50.33
CA GLU A 122 -21.93 -10.56 -50.80
C GLU A 122 -23.45 -10.36 -50.92
N LYS A 123 -24.02 -9.33 -50.27
CA LYS A 123 -25.45 -8.95 -50.42
C LYS A 123 -25.69 -7.89 -51.50
N GLY A 124 -24.64 -7.36 -52.11
CA GLY A 124 -24.69 -6.36 -53.17
C GLY A 124 -24.61 -6.92 -54.60
N HIS A 125 -24.59 -8.25 -54.76
CA HIS A 125 -24.60 -8.96 -56.04
C HIS A 125 -25.89 -9.75 -56.26
#